data_AF-A0A4Y2VNX2-F1
#
_entry.id   AF-A0A4Y2VNX2-F1
#
_cell.length_a   1.000
_cell.length_b   1.000
_cell.length_c   1.000
_cell.angle_alpha   90.00
_cell.angle_beta   90.00
_cell.angle_gamma   90.00
#
_symmetry.space_group_name_H-M   'P 1'
#
loop_
_entity.id
_entity.type
_entity.pdbx_description
1 polymer ?
#
loop_
_entity_poly.entity_id
_entity_poly.type
_entity_poly.pdbx_seq_one_letter_code
_entity_poly.pdbx_strand_id
1 'polypeptide(L)'
;MTQHRINTGNHLPIKQYPKRLPVAKKEESERLVKEMVDNGIIEESSGPWASPIVLVKKKDGSIRLCVDCRKLNEITIKESYPLPRIDDTLDALKGSQ
;
A
#
# COMPACT_ATOMS: atom_id res chain seq x y z
N MET A 1 -19.11 -3.01 -0.87
CA MET A 1 -17.65 -2.87 -0.99
C MET A 1 -17.35 -1.48 -1.53
N THR A 2 -16.52 -0.70 -0.85
CA THR A 2 -16.11 0.63 -1.33
C THR A 2 -14.89 0.44 -2.23
N GLN A 3 -14.94 0.97 -3.46
CA GLN A 3 -13.81 0.92 -4.39
C GLN A 3 -12.97 2.19 -4.22
N HIS A 4 -11.66 2.04 -4.07
CA HIS A 4 -10.73 3.17 -4.12
C HIS A 4 -10.19 3.33 -5.54
N ARG A 5 -10.26 4.56 -6.08
CA ARG A 5 -9.73 4.89 -7.41
C ARG A 5 -8.49 5.77 -7.27
N ILE A 6 -7.40 5.36 -7.90
CA ILE A 6 -6.17 6.15 -7.94
C ILE A 6 -6.17 6.99 -9.22
N ASN A 7 -6.22 8.32 -9.09
CA ASN A 7 -6.23 9.23 -10.23
C ASN A 7 -4.81 9.71 -10.56
N THR A 8 -4.25 9.28 -11.69
CA THR A 8 -2.92 9.68 -12.18
C THR A 8 -2.97 10.71 -13.31
N GLY A 9 -4.14 11.29 -13.60
CA GLY A 9 -4.36 12.19 -14.73
C GLY A 9 -3.95 11.56 -16.07
N ASN A 10 -3.19 12.31 -16.88
CA ASN A 10 -2.69 11.87 -18.19
C ASN A 10 -1.29 11.24 -18.14
N HIS A 11 -0.80 10.85 -16.96
CA HIS A 11 0.54 10.31 -16.81
C HIS A 11 0.65 8.88 -17.40
N LEU A 12 1.76 8.61 -18.09
CA LEU A 12 2.06 7.28 -18.61
C LEU A 12 2.35 6.28 -17.47
N PRO A 13 2.10 4.97 -17.67
CA PRO A 13 2.42 3.94 -16.69
C PRO A 13 3.87 3.94 -16.25
N ILE A 14 4.07 3.83 -14.94
CA ILE A 14 5.39 3.67 -14.33
C ILE A 14 5.63 2.17 -14.11
N LYS A 15 6.62 1.61 -14.82
CA LYS A 15 7.06 0.22 -14.67
C LYS A 15 8.46 0.15 -14.08
N GLN A 16 8.56 -0.15 -12.79
CA GLN A 16 9.83 -0.28 -12.10
C GLN A 16 10.29 -1.72 -12.05
N TYR A 17 11.61 -1.93 -12.16
CA TYR A 17 12.22 -3.24 -11.95
C TYR A 17 12.13 -3.66 -10.47
N PRO A 18 11.94 -4.96 -10.19
CA PRO A 18 12.05 -5.49 -8.84
C PRO A 18 13.40 -5.17 -8.21
N LYS A 19 13.41 -4.85 -6.93
CA LYS A 19 14.66 -4.66 -6.18
C LYS A 19 15.28 -6.03 -5.90
N ARG A 20 16.61 -6.09 -5.91
CA ARG A 20 17.33 -7.30 -5.49
C ARG A 20 17.06 -7.57 -4.01
N LEU A 21 16.58 -8.77 -3.72
CA LEU A 21 16.41 -9.26 -2.35
C LEU A 21 17.61 -10.13 -1.97
N PRO A 22 18.12 -10.04 -0.74
CA PRO A 22 19.06 -11.03 -0.21
C PRO A 22 18.45 -12.44 -0.30
N VAL A 23 19.28 -13.43 -0.64
CA VAL A 23 18.83 -14.83 -0.80
C VAL A 23 18.07 -15.33 0.43
N ALA A 24 18.57 -15.02 1.63
CA ALA A 24 17.94 -15.38 2.91
C ALA A 24 16.53 -14.81 3.12
N LYS A 25 16.10 -13.82 2.32
CA LYS A 25 14.78 -13.21 2.41
C LYS A 25 13.85 -13.56 1.26
N LYS A 26 14.33 -14.31 0.26
CA LYS A 26 13.56 -14.66 -0.94
C LYS A 26 12.39 -15.59 -0.58
N GLU A 27 12.67 -16.66 0.15
CA GLU A 27 11.66 -17.63 0.58
C GLU A 27 10.55 -16.97 1.42
N GLU A 28 10.92 -16.12 2.38
CA GLU A 28 9.94 -15.39 3.18
C GLU A 28 9.09 -14.42 2.33
N SER A 29 9.67 -13.79 1.30
CA SER A 29 8.90 -12.94 0.39
C SER A 29 7.89 -13.73 -0.44
N GLU A 30 8.26 -14.91 -0.92
CA GLU A 30 7.39 -15.81 -1.68
C GLU A 30 6.25 -16.33 -0.79
N ARG A 31 6.56 -16.70 0.47
CA ARG A 31 5.57 -17.09 1.47
C ARG A 31 4.53 -16.00 1.73
N LEU A 32 4.98 -14.76 1.94
CA LEU A 32 4.09 -13.62 2.19
C LEU A 32 3.21 -13.29 0.98
N VAL A 33 3.76 -13.37 -0.24
CA VAL A 33 2.98 -13.18 -1.48
C VAL A 33 1.92 -14.27 -1.60
N LYS A 34 2.28 -15.54 -1.39
CA LYS A 34 1.34 -16.65 -1.44
C LYS A 34 0.21 -16.48 -0.42
N GLU A 35 0.53 -16.11 0.80
CA GLU A 35 -0.47 -15.84 1.86
C GLU A 35 -1.45 -14.73 1.45
N MET A 36 -0.97 -13.67 0.78
CA MET A 36 -1.84 -12.61 0.27
C MET A 36 -2.73 -13.06 -0.89
N VAL A 37 -2.24 -13.94 -1.77
CA VAL A 37 -3.05 -14.55 -2.83
C VAL A 37 -4.12 -15.47 -2.24
N ASP A 38 -3.73 -16.36 -1.32
CA ASP A 38 -4.63 -17.32 -0.66
C ASP A 38 -5.74 -16.59 0.14
N ASN A 39 -5.43 -15.43 0.72
CA ASN A 39 -6.39 -14.57 1.43
C ASN A 39 -7.21 -13.66 0.52
N GLY A 40 -7.00 -13.68 -0.80
CA GLY A 40 -7.72 -12.83 -1.76
C GLY A 40 -7.40 -11.34 -1.65
N ILE A 41 -6.24 -10.98 -1.09
CA ILE A 41 -5.77 -9.59 -0.95
C ILE A 41 -5.15 -9.10 -2.27
N ILE A 42 -4.48 -9.99 -3.00
CA ILE A 42 -3.85 -9.71 -4.30
C ILE A 42 -4.16 -10.83 -5.30
N GLU A 43 -3.98 -10.54 -6.58
CA GLU A 43 -4.13 -11.49 -7.69
C GLU A 43 -2.96 -11.34 -8.68
N GLU A 44 -2.75 -12.36 -9.52
CA GLU A 44 -1.82 -12.25 -10.63
C GLU A 44 -2.31 -11.21 -11.64
N SER A 45 -1.38 -10.40 -12.15
CA SER A 45 -1.73 -9.33 -13.08
C SER A 45 -0.66 -9.15 -14.16
N SER A 46 -1.09 -8.72 -15.34
CA SER A 46 -0.25 -8.47 -16.53
C SER A 46 -0.27 -7.00 -16.96
N GLY A 47 -0.28 -6.10 -15.98
CA GLY A 47 -0.44 -4.66 -16.20
C GLY A 47 0.83 -3.92 -16.69
N PRO A 48 0.66 -2.72 -17.27
CA PRO A 48 1.78 -1.85 -17.66
C PRO A 48 2.41 -1.11 -16.46
N TRP A 49 1.79 -1.17 -15.28
CA TRP A 49 2.26 -0.57 -14.04
C TRP A 49 3.00 -1.60 -13.19
N ALA A 50 4.13 -1.21 -12.59
CA ALA A 50 4.82 -2.06 -11.63
C ALA A 50 5.57 -1.22 -10.59
N SER A 51 5.37 -1.55 -9.32
CA SER A 51 6.12 -1.00 -8.19
C SER A 51 6.85 -2.13 -7.46
N PRO A 52 8.12 -1.93 -7.05
CA PRO A 52 8.89 -2.99 -6.44
C PRO A 52 8.45 -3.22 -4.99
N ILE A 53 8.63 -4.46 -4.51
CA ILE A 53 8.44 -4.78 -3.10
C ILE A 53 9.69 -4.45 -2.27
N VAL A 54 9.48 -4.20 -0.98
CA VAL A 54 10.51 -3.95 0.03
C VAL A 54 10.15 -4.73 1.29
N LEU A 55 11.13 -5.39 1.89
CA LEU A 55 10.96 -6.14 3.13
C LEU A 55 11.49 -5.32 4.31
N VAL A 56 10.63 -5.04 5.28
CA VAL A 56 10.96 -4.27 6.48
C VAL A 56 10.84 -5.16 7.71
N LYS A 57 11.80 -5.08 8.63
CA LYS A 57 11.72 -5.77 9.93
C LYS A 57 10.96 -4.88 10.91
N LYS A 58 9.91 -5.42 11.52
CA LYS A 58 9.17 -4.77 12.60
C LYS A 58 9.95 -4.87 13.92
N LYS A 59 9.50 -4.11 14.92
CA LYS A 59 10.08 -4.13 16.29
C LYS A 59 9.94 -5.50 16.96
N ASP A 60 8.86 -6.22 16.69
CA ASP A 60 8.61 -7.59 17.18
C ASP A 60 9.46 -8.67 16.50
N GLY A 61 10.30 -8.29 15.52
CA GLY A 61 11.14 -9.20 14.77
C GLY A 61 10.50 -9.77 13.50
N SER A 62 9.18 -9.61 13.32
CA SER A 62 8.47 -10.08 12.13
C SER A 62 8.88 -9.28 10.89
N ILE A 63 8.75 -9.89 9.71
CA ILE A 63 8.95 -9.20 8.42
C ILE A 63 7.61 -8.68 7.92
N ARG A 64 7.62 -7.49 7.32
CA ARG A 64 6.50 -6.91 6.59
C ARG A 64 6.91 -6.71 5.14
N LEU A 65 6.10 -7.25 4.23
CA LEU A 65 6.18 -6.94 2.80
C LEU A 65 5.46 -5.62 2.55
N CYS A 66 6.17 -4.66 1.98
CA CYS A 66 5.65 -3.34 1.61
C CYS A 66 5.83 -3.14 0.09
N VAL A 67 4.90 -2.44 -0.55
CA VAL A 67 5.06 -1.99 -1.93
C VAL A 67 5.62 -0.56 -1.93
N ASP A 68 6.67 -0.30 -2.71
CA ASP A 68 7.26 1.02 -2.85
C ASP A 68 6.45 1.88 -3.84
N CYS A 69 5.33 2.44 -3.36
CA CYS A 69 4.43 3.27 -4.15
C CYS A 69 4.88 4.73 -4.29
N ARG A 70 6.12 5.09 -3.92
CA ARG A 70 6.53 6.51 -3.89
C ARG A 70 6.37 7.21 -5.24
N LYS A 71 6.82 6.57 -6.33
CA LYS A 71 6.66 7.13 -7.70
C LYS A 71 5.20 7.24 -8.14
N LEU A 72 4.36 6.28 -7.73
CA LEU A 72 2.92 6.33 -8.01
C LEU A 72 2.29 7.50 -7.24
N ASN A 73 2.65 7.67 -5.96
CA ASN A 73 2.12 8.73 -5.11
C ASN A 73 2.51 10.13 -5.58
N GLU A 74 3.69 10.30 -6.18
CA GLU A 74 4.16 11.57 -6.74
C GLU A 74 3.27 12.08 -7.89
N ILE A 75 2.73 11.17 -8.70
CA ILE A 75 1.87 11.50 -9.85
C ILE A 75 0.37 11.38 -9.54
N THR A 76 0.02 10.90 -8.34
CA THR A 76 -1.36 10.74 -7.92
C THR A 76 -1.93 12.10 -7.55
N ILE A 77 -3.06 12.47 -8.18
CA ILE A 77 -3.83 13.65 -7.83
C ILE A 77 -4.42 13.43 -6.44
N LYS A 78 -4.04 14.29 -5.48
CA LYS A 78 -4.45 14.16 -4.09
C LYS A 78 -5.91 14.60 -3.93
N GLU A 79 -6.76 13.66 -3.54
CA GLU A 79 -8.10 13.97 -3.06
C GLU A 79 -7.99 14.38 -1.58
N SER A 80 -8.19 15.67 -1.32
CA SER A 80 -8.17 16.21 0.05
C SER A 80 -9.58 16.22 0.61
N TYR A 81 -9.89 15.23 1.44
CA TYR A 81 -11.09 15.26 2.28
C TYR A 81 -10.70 15.87 3.63
N PRO A 82 -11.31 17.01 4.03
CA PRO A 82 -10.99 17.61 5.31
C PRO A 82 -11.44 16.65 6.41
N LEU A 83 -10.47 16.12 7.17
CA LEU A 83 -10.76 15.41 8.39
C LEU A 83 -11.23 16.42 9.45
N PRO A 84 -12.27 16.11 10.24
CA PRO A 84 -12.69 16.97 11.34
C PRO A 84 -11.53 17.17 12.30
N ARG A 85 -11.48 18.33 12.96
CA ARG A 85 -10.47 18.55 13.99
C ARG A 85 -10.74 17.57 15.14
N ILE A 86 -9.68 17.26 15.88
CA ILE A 86 -9.79 16.38 17.05
C ILE A 86 -10.81 16.97 18.03
N ASP A 87 -10.77 18.29 18.26
CA ASP A 87 -11.69 18.99 19.15
C ASP A 87 -13.16 18.87 18.67
N ASP A 88 -13.42 19.06 17.37
CA ASP A 88 -14.76 18.91 16.79
C ASP A 88 -15.32 17.49 17.01
N THR A 89 -14.44 16.49 16.91
CA THR A 89 -14.80 15.07 17.13
C THR A 89 -15.08 14.81 18.61
N LEU A 90 -14.30 15.40 19.52
CA LEU A 90 -14.48 15.27 20.97
C LEU A 90 -15.75 15.99 21.45
N ASP A 91 -16.06 17.17 20.91
CA ASP A 91 -17.26 17.91 21.26
C ASP A 91 -18.54 17.20 20.79
N ALA A 92 -18.53 16.57 19.61
CA ALA A 92 -19.64 15.74 19.15
C ALA A 92 -19.95 14.55 20.08
N LEU A 93 -18.95 14.03 20.81
CA LEU A 93 -19.12 12.92 21.75
C LEU A 93 -19.66 13.36 23.13
N LYS A 94 -19.50 14.63 23.51
CA LYS A 94 -19.90 15.14 24.84
C LYS A 94 -21.41 15.12 25.12
N GLY A 95 -22.26 14.92 24.11
CA GLY A 95 -23.72 14.83 24.25
C GLY A 95 -24.29 13.40 24.31
N SER A 96 -23.44 12.36 24.29
CA SER A 96 -23.87 10.96 24.42
C SER A 96 -23.72 10.51 25.88
N GLN A 97 -24.66 10.89 26.73
CA GLN A 97 -24.79 10.38 28.11
C GLN A 97 -26.25 10.18 28.48
#